data_AF-A0AAW8KKG1-F1
#
_entry.id   AF-A0AAW8KKG1-F1
#
_cell.length_a   1.000
_cell.length_b   1.000
_cell.length_c   1.000
_cell.angle_alpha   90.00
_cell.angle_beta   90.00
_cell.angle_gamma   90.00
#
_symmetry.space_group_name_H-M   'P 1'
#
loop_
_entity.id
_entity.type
_entity.pdbx_description
1 polymer ?
#
loop_
_entity_poly.entity_id
_entity_poly.type
_entity_poly.pdbx_seq_one_letter_code
_entity_poly.pdbx_strand_id
1 'polypeptide(L)' 'LDIACADAVNAQPMISNTFLSESDHEGHDHFGAMFPTTDWTSCIEHAKKLGLGTDQYELIEVK' A
#
# COMPACT_ATOMS: atom_id res chain seq x y z
N LEU A 1 6.71 -6.91 -2.61
CA LEU A 1 5.41 -6.34 -2.24
C LEU A 1 4.56 -6.31 -3.49
N ASP A 2 3.33 -6.77 -3.42
CA ASP A 2 2.38 -6.83 -4.53
C ASP A 2 1.41 -5.64 -4.42
N ILE A 3 1.16 -4.92 -5.51
CA ILE A 3 0.36 -3.69 -5.50
C ILE A 3 -1.10 -3.99 -5.13
N ALA A 4 -1.70 -5.04 -5.70
CA ALA A 4 -3.09 -5.40 -5.42
C ALA A 4 -3.29 -5.72 -3.93
N CYS A 5 -2.30 -6.39 -3.31
CA CYS A 5 -2.31 -6.65 -1.88
C CYS A 5 -2.16 -5.36 -1.05
N ALA A 6 -1.31 -4.41 -1.45
CA ALA A 6 -1.17 -3.13 -0.77
C ALA A 6 -2.46 -2.31 -0.83
N ASP A 7 -3.10 -2.26 -2.00
CA ASP A 7 -4.38 -1.59 -2.20
C ASP A 7 -5.49 -2.22 -1.34
N ALA A 8 -5.53 -3.55 -1.24
CA ALA A 8 -6.49 -4.25 -0.39
C ALA A 8 -6.33 -3.90 1.10
N VAL A 9 -5.10 -3.69 1.57
CA VAL A 9 -4.82 -3.23 2.95
C VAL A 9 -5.22 -1.76 3.13
N ASN A 10 -4.94 -0.91 2.15
CA ASN A 10 -5.33 0.51 2.18
C ASN A 10 -6.86 0.69 2.09
N ALA A 11 -7.59 -0.27 1.54
CA ALA A 11 -9.06 -0.28 1.53
C ALA A 11 -9.71 -0.71 2.85
N GLN A 12 -8.95 -1.26 3.82
CA GLN A 12 -9.51 -1.71 5.09
C GLN A 12 -9.87 -0.52 6.00
N PRO A 13 -10.90 -0.66 6.86
CA PRO A 13 -11.18 0.34 7.86
C PRO A 13 -10.07 0.38 8.93
N MET A 14 -9.81 1.58 9.41
CA MET A 14 -8.89 1.78 10.52
C MET A 14 -9.48 1.28 11.82
N ILE A 15 -8.64 0.63 12.63
CA ILE A 15 -9.03 0.15 13.96
C ILE A 15 -8.64 1.20 15.00
N SER A 16 -9.58 1.62 15.83
CA SER A 16 -9.37 2.58 16.92
C SER A 16 -8.35 2.09 17.96
N ASN A 17 -7.65 3.02 18.61
CA ASN A 17 -6.64 2.74 19.65
C ASN A 17 -5.46 1.91 19.13
N THR A 18 -5.11 2.10 17.86
CA THR A 18 -3.90 1.55 17.24
C THR A 18 -2.95 2.67 16.86
N PHE A 19 -1.67 2.34 16.67
CA PHE A 19 -0.68 3.31 16.19
C PHE A 19 -1.11 3.96 14.87
N LEU A 20 -1.70 3.20 13.95
CA LEU A 20 -2.27 3.73 12.72
C LEU A 20 -3.32 4.81 13.03
N SER A 21 -4.27 4.55 13.93
CA SER A 21 -5.30 5.55 14.29
C SER A 21 -4.79 6.83 14.97
N GLU A 22 -3.59 6.80 15.53
CA GLU A 22 -2.94 7.96 16.15
C GLU A 22 -1.95 8.67 15.21
N SER A 23 -1.66 8.08 14.05
CA SER A 23 -0.73 8.62 13.07
C SER A 23 -1.32 9.80 12.30
N ASP A 24 -0.47 10.57 11.63
CA ASP A 24 -0.93 11.61 10.72
C ASP A 24 -1.41 10.97 9.41
N HIS A 25 -2.59 11.37 8.95
CA HIS A 25 -3.28 10.77 7.80
C HIS A 25 -3.33 11.73 6.62
N GLU A 26 -2.23 12.44 6.35
CA GLU A 26 -2.07 13.21 5.12
C GLU A 26 -1.96 12.25 3.91
N GLY A 27 -3.11 11.74 3.47
CA GLY A 27 -3.25 10.78 2.38
C GLY A 27 -3.97 9.49 2.78
N HIS A 28 -4.65 8.85 1.81
CA HIS A 28 -5.31 7.55 1.98
C HIS A 28 -4.32 6.38 1.87
N ASP A 29 -3.18 6.45 2.57
CA ASP A 29 -2.15 5.40 2.57
C ASP A 29 -1.73 5.03 3.99
N HIS A 30 -2.13 3.85 4.44
CA HIS A 30 -1.82 3.36 5.79
C HIS A 30 -0.32 3.14 6.00
N PHE A 31 0.40 2.73 4.96
CA PHE A 31 1.84 2.46 5.05
C PHE A 31 2.62 3.76 5.27
N GLY A 32 2.32 4.79 4.45
CA GLY A 32 2.89 6.12 4.59
C GLY A 32 2.52 6.81 5.90
N ALA A 33 1.27 6.66 6.37
CA ALA A 33 0.83 7.23 7.64
C ALA A 33 1.64 6.69 8.83
N MET A 34 1.85 5.37 8.91
CA MET A 34 2.61 4.75 10.00
C MET A 34 4.13 4.98 9.89
N PHE A 35 4.65 5.07 8.66
CA PHE A 35 6.09 5.16 8.42
C PHE A 35 6.39 6.27 7.40
N PRO A 36 6.22 7.56 7.76
CA PRO A 36 6.27 8.68 6.81
C PRO A 36 7.64 8.91 6.16
N THR A 37 8.70 8.31 6.71
CA THR A 37 10.05 8.38 6.16
C THR A 37 10.41 7.19 5.26
N THR A 38 9.50 6.23 5.11
CA THR A 38 9.74 4.99 4.35
C THR A 38 8.94 5.00 3.05
N ASP A 39 9.64 4.95 1.92
CA ASP A 39 9.01 4.70 0.62
C ASP A 39 8.82 3.19 0.42
N TRP A 40 7.61 2.72 0.73
CA TRP A 40 7.23 1.32 0.60
C TRP A 40 7.15 0.85 -0.87
N THR A 41 6.99 1.76 -1.83
CA THR A 41 6.83 1.44 -3.26
C THR A 41 8.16 1.21 -3.98
N SER A 42 9.27 1.64 -3.37
CA SER A 42 10.63 1.61 -3.95
C SER A 42 11.04 0.26 -4.58
N CYS A 43 10.78 -0.87 -3.90
CA CYS A 43 11.09 -2.20 -4.44
C CYS A 43 10.26 -2.56 -5.68
N ILE A 44 9.01 -2.08 -5.76
CA ILE A 44 8.11 -2.33 -6.89
C ILE A 44 8.60 -1.56 -8.10
N GLU A 45 8.94 -0.28 -7.92
CA GLU A 45 9.54 0.52 -8.99
C GLU A 45 10.83 -0.10 -9.52
N HIS A 46 11.69 -0.59 -8.62
CA HIS A 46 12.94 -1.23 -9.01
C HIS A 46 12.71 -2.49 -9.84
N ALA A 47 11.77 -3.36 -9.41
CA ALA A 47 11.42 -4.56 -10.15
C ALA A 47 10.87 -4.26 -11.56
N LYS A 48 10.05 -3.21 -11.71
CA LYS A 48 9.58 -2.72 -13.01
C LYS A 48 10.74 -2.27 -13.90
N LYS A 49 11.68 -1.49 -13.34
CA LYS A 49 12.88 -1.01 -14.06
C LYS A 49 13.75 -2.17 -14.57
N LEU A 50 13.77 -3.29 -13.85
CA LEU A 50 14.47 -4.52 -14.26
C LEU A 50 13.67 -5.39 -15.25
N GLY A 51 12.42 -5.04 -15.57
CA GLY A 51 11.56 -5.82 -16.47
C GLY A 51 11.03 -7.12 -15.84
N LEU A 52 10.98 -7.21 -14.52
CA LEU A 52 10.50 -8.40 -13.81
C LEU A 52 8.97 -8.51 -13.75
N GLY A 53 8.24 -7.48 -14.18
CA GLY A 53 6.78 -7.46 -14.20
C GLY A 53 6.19 -6.06 -14.33
N THR A 54 4.88 -5.96 -14.05
CA THR A 54 4.09 -4.73 -14.08
C THR A 54 3.46 -4.45 -12.71
N ASP A 55 3.15 -3.20 -12.43
CA ASP A 55 2.31 -2.76 -11.30
C ASP A 55 0.83 -2.64 -11.66
N GLN A 56 0.48 -2.84 -12.93
CA GLN A 56 -0.90 -2.81 -13.41
C GLN A 56 -1.55 -4.17 -13.17
N TYR A 57 -2.78 -4.15 -12.66
CA TYR A 57 -3.61 -5.33 -12.47
C TYR A 57 -5.08 -4.96 -12.71
N GLU A 58 -5.89 -5.97 -12.98
CA GLU A 58 -7.36 -5.87 -13.01
C GLU A 58 -7.91 -6.67 -11.84
N LEU A 59 -8.70 -6.01 -10.98
CA LEU A 59 -9.33 -6.70 -9.86
C LEU A 59 -10.59 -7.42 -10.33
N ILE A 60 -10.59 -8.75 -10.23
CA ILE A 60 -11.76 -9.59 -10.52
C ILE A 60 -12.36 -10.06 -9.20
N GLU A 61 -13.54 -9.54 -8.86
CA GLU A 61 -14.29 -9.96 -7.68
C GLU A 61 -15.07 -11.25 -7.97
N VAL A 62 -14.75 -12.32 -7.25
CA VAL A 62 -15.43 -13.62 -7.35
C VAL A 62 -16.51 -13.69 -6.28
N LYS A 63 -17.75 -14.00 -6.69
CA LYS A 63 -18.91 -14.18 -5.82
C LYS A 63 -19.02 -15.59 -5.27
#